data_AF-A0A660Q0X8-F1
#
_entry.id   AF-A0A660Q0X8-F1
#
_cell.length_a   1.000
_cell.length_b   1.000
_cell.length_c   1.000
_cell.angle_alpha   90.00
_cell.angle_beta   90.00
_cell.angle_gamma   90.00
#
_symmetry.space_group_name_H-M   'P 1'
#
loop_
_entity.id
_entity.type
_entity.pdbx_description
1 polymer ?
#
loop_
_entity_poly.entity_id
_entity_poly.type
_entity_poly.pdbx_seq_one_letter_code
_entity_poly.pdbx_strand_id
1 'polypeptide(L)'
;GKVILCDRFFDSTTAYQGYGRDLDIESIKRLHKLSVGQHIPDLTILIDVDYETSLTRRKETVDRLESESERFFNRVRGGFLEISRGEPERVVVIDGKNSIEEIFGEVKDCLRKKLKIK
;
A
#
# COMPACT_ATOMS: atom_id res chain seq x y z
N GLY A 1 3.94 -5.42 23.86
CA GLY A 1 4.95 -5.25 22.79
C GLY A 1 5.07 -3.78 22.41
N LYS A 2 5.87 -3.46 21.39
CA LYS A 2 5.94 -2.11 20.78
C LYS A 2 5.06 -2.05 19.53
N VAL A 3 4.58 -0.87 19.18
CA VAL A 3 3.96 -0.61 17.86
C VAL A 3 5.08 -0.33 16.86
N ILE A 4 5.06 -1.01 15.72
CA ILE A 4 6.00 -0.78 14.61
C ILE A 4 5.25 -0.09 13.48
N LEU A 5 5.70 1.11 13.12
CA LEU A 5 5.25 1.80 11.92
C LEU A 5 6.27 1.53 10.82
N CYS A 6 5.82 0.93 9.73
CA CYS A 6 6.67 0.56 8.61
C CYS A 6 6.11 1.21 7.35
N ASP A 7 6.92 2.06 6.72
CA ASP A 7 6.59 2.62 5.41
C ASP A 7 6.95 1.58 4.34
N ARG A 8 5.90 1.03 3.73
CA ARG A 8 5.92 -0.12 2.79
C ARG A 8 6.37 -1.43 3.42
N PHE A 9 5.84 -2.52 2.89
CA PHE A 9 6.23 -3.89 3.24
C PHE A 9 5.96 -4.82 2.04
N PHE A 10 5.68 -6.11 2.26
CA PHE A 10 5.53 -7.07 1.16
C PHE A 10 4.39 -6.73 0.17
N ASP A 11 3.34 -6.03 0.61
CA ASP A 11 2.24 -5.59 -0.28
C ASP A 11 2.78 -4.73 -1.43
N SER A 12 3.79 -3.89 -1.15
CA SER A 12 4.46 -3.09 -2.19
C SER A 12 5.20 -3.96 -3.20
N THR A 13 5.89 -5.01 -2.75
CA THR A 13 6.55 -5.93 -3.70
C THR A 13 5.51 -6.64 -4.57
N THR A 14 4.40 -7.12 -4.01
CA THR A 14 3.32 -7.73 -4.79
C THR A 14 2.74 -6.74 -5.81
N ALA A 15 2.43 -5.51 -5.39
CA ALA A 15 1.83 -4.51 -6.28
C ALA A 15 2.79 -4.05 -7.38
N TYR A 16 4.04 -3.71 -7.04
CA TYR A 16 5.00 -3.18 -8.02
C TYR A 16 5.58 -4.27 -8.92
N GLN A 17 5.99 -5.39 -8.34
CA GLN A 17 6.67 -6.44 -9.10
C GLN A 17 5.66 -7.40 -9.73
N GLY A 18 4.61 -7.76 -9.01
CA GLY A 18 3.57 -8.62 -9.51
C GLY A 18 2.73 -7.92 -10.56
N TYR A 19 1.91 -6.97 -10.12
CA TYR A 19 0.97 -6.29 -11.01
C TYR A 19 1.67 -5.26 -11.92
N GLY A 20 2.59 -4.47 -11.37
CA GLY A 20 3.31 -3.45 -12.13
C GLY A 20 4.22 -4.03 -13.21
N ARG A 21 5.09 -4.99 -12.86
CA ARG A 21 6.05 -5.62 -13.78
C ARG A 21 5.57 -6.93 -14.42
N ASP A 22 4.35 -7.37 -14.12
CA ASP A 22 3.76 -8.60 -14.67
C ASP A 22 4.56 -9.86 -14.31
N LEU A 23 5.10 -9.89 -13.08
CA LEU A 23 5.73 -11.09 -12.54
C LEU A 23 4.70 -12.00 -11.87
N ASP A 24 4.96 -13.30 -11.91
CA ASP A 24 4.06 -14.31 -11.35
C ASP A 24 3.77 -14.07 -9.86
N ILE A 25 2.49 -13.83 -9.54
CA ILE A 25 2.02 -13.47 -8.20
C ILE A 25 2.29 -14.60 -7.19
N GLU A 26 2.13 -15.86 -7.62
CA GLU A 26 2.33 -17.01 -6.73
C GLU A 26 3.81 -17.20 -6.36
N SER A 27 4.70 -16.96 -7.32
CA SER A 27 6.14 -16.92 -7.07
C SER A 27 6.52 -15.82 -6.08
N ILE A 28 5.94 -14.61 -6.22
CA ILE A 28 6.15 -13.51 -5.27
C ILE A 28 5.65 -13.88 -3.87
N LYS A 29 4.44 -14.43 -3.74
CA LYS A 29 3.89 -14.89 -2.46
C LYS A 29 4.77 -15.95 -1.81
N ARG A 30 5.31 -16.89 -2.60
CA ARG A 30 6.24 -17.90 -2.10
C ARG A 30 7.53 -17.27 -1.58
N LEU A 31 8.10 -16.30 -2.30
CA LEU A 31 9.27 -15.55 -1.85
C LEU A 31 8.99 -14.79 -0.55
N HIS A 32 7.85 -14.11 -0.45
CA HIS A 32 7.46 -13.42 0.79
C HIS A 32 7.38 -14.39 1.97
N LYS A 33 6.73 -15.54 1.79
CA LYS A 33 6.64 -16.57 2.84
C LYS A 33 8.02 -17.09 3.26
N LEU A 34 8.99 -17.18 2.35
CA LEU A 34 10.36 -17.54 2.69
C LEU A 34 11.11 -16.42 3.41
N SER A 35 10.89 -15.16 3.03
CA SER A 35 11.59 -14.00 3.58
C SER A 35 11.09 -13.57 4.95
N VAL A 36 9.76 -13.55 5.17
CA VAL A 36 9.13 -13.02 6.39
C VAL A 36 8.31 -14.07 7.16
N GLY A 37 8.22 -15.30 6.66
CA GLY A 37 7.53 -16.38 7.36
C GLY A 37 6.04 -16.10 7.56
N GLN A 38 5.59 -16.18 8.81
CA GLN A 38 4.21 -15.87 9.22
C GLN A 38 4.04 -14.42 9.70
N HIS A 39 5.09 -13.60 9.64
CA HIS A 39 5.05 -12.22 10.11
C HIS A 39 4.38 -11.30 9.08
N ILE A 40 3.05 -11.26 9.15
CA ILE A 40 2.22 -10.34 8.37
C ILE A 40 1.81 -9.12 9.22
N PRO A 41 1.63 -7.93 8.61
CA PRO A 41 1.12 -6.78 9.34
C PRO A 41 -0.25 -7.06 9.94
N ASP A 42 -0.45 -6.65 11.19
CA ASP A 42 -1.78 -6.65 11.81
C ASP A 42 -2.73 -5.67 11.09
N LEU A 43 -2.18 -4.59 10.53
CA LEU A 43 -2.90 -3.54 9.82
C LEU A 43 -1.99 -2.95 8.74
N THR A 44 -2.50 -2.86 7.51
CA THR A 44 -1.94 -2.09 6.41
C THR A 44 -2.91 -0.95 6.11
N ILE A 45 -2.41 0.28 6.10
CA ILE A 45 -3.15 1.43 5.59
C ILE A 45 -2.74 1.65 4.14
N LEU A 46 -3.70 1.51 3.22
CA LEU A 46 -3.52 1.81 1.81
C LEU A 46 -4.13 3.19 1.52
N ILE A 47 -3.29 4.18 1.26
CA ILE A 47 -3.73 5.50 0.80
C ILE A 47 -3.87 5.42 -0.73
N ASP A 48 -5.10 5.28 -1.23
CA ASP A 48 -5.38 5.14 -2.65
C ASP A 48 -5.37 6.50 -3.34
N VAL A 49 -4.58 6.65 -4.39
CA VAL A 49 -4.47 7.88 -5.16
C VAL A 49 -4.37 7.54 -6.64
N ASP A 50 -5.10 8.27 -7.49
CA ASP A 50 -4.95 8.15 -8.94
C ASP A 50 -3.63 8.77 -9.43
N TYR A 51 -3.25 8.42 -10.65
CA TYR A 51 -1.96 8.79 -11.21
C TYR A 51 -1.83 10.31 -11.32
N GLU A 52 -2.87 10.98 -11.80
CA GLU A 52 -2.93 12.43 -11.98
C GLU A 52 -2.78 13.16 -10.65
N THR A 53 -3.52 12.77 -9.61
CA THR A 53 -3.37 13.35 -8.27
C THR A 53 -1.98 13.07 -7.72
N SER A 54 -1.41 11.88 -7.95
CA SER A 54 -0.06 11.55 -7.52
C SER A 54 0.98 12.49 -8.11
N LEU A 55 0.86 12.82 -9.41
CA LEU A 55 1.79 13.72 -10.11
C LEU A 55 1.80 15.12 -9.48
N THR A 56 0.63 15.64 -9.09
CA THR A 56 0.53 16.97 -8.46
C THR A 56 1.18 17.02 -7.07
N ARG A 57 1.34 15.88 -6.41
CA ARG A 57 1.86 15.76 -5.04
C ARG A 57 3.32 15.31 -4.99
N ARG A 58 3.87 14.77 -6.08
CA ARG A 58 5.29 14.38 -6.17
C ARG A 58 6.17 15.63 -6.03
N LYS A 59 7.15 15.57 -5.12
CA LYS A 59 8.24 16.55 -5.09
C LYS A 59 9.22 16.24 -6.23
N GLU A 60 9.91 17.24 -6.74
CA GLU A 60 10.69 17.21 -8.00
C GLU A 60 11.75 16.08 -8.13
N THR A 61 12.11 15.39 -7.05
CA THR A 61 13.03 14.26 -7.11
C THR A 61 12.33 12.99 -7.59
N VAL A 62 12.36 12.78 -8.91
CA VAL A 62 11.91 11.55 -9.58
C VAL A 62 12.99 10.48 -9.43
N ASP A 63 12.72 9.44 -8.64
CA ASP A 63 13.55 8.23 -8.64
C ASP A 63 13.29 7.35 -9.89
N ARG A 64 14.06 6.28 -10.08
CA ARG A 64 13.92 5.37 -11.23
C ARG A 64 12.53 4.71 -11.32
N LEU A 65 11.86 4.40 -10.21
CA LEU A 65 10.49 3.89 -10.17
C LEU A 65 9.48 4.98 -10.52
N GLU A 66 9.74 6.22 -10.10
CA GLU A 66 8.91 7.39 -10.39
C GLU A 66 8.91 7.77 -11.89
N SER A 67 9.91 7.30 -12.67
CA SER A 67 9.99 7.47 -14.13
C SER A 67 9.14 6.49 -14.97
N GLU A 68 8.42 5.57 -14.33
CA GLU A 68 7.57 4.61 -15.01
C GLU A 68 6.30 5.24 -15.60
N SER A 69 5.72 4.58 -16.61
CA SER A 69 4.53 5.09 -17.30
C SER A 69 3.27 5.14 -16.41
N GLU A 70 2.31 6.00 -16.75
CA GLU A 70 0.95 5.98 -16.20
C GLU A 70 0.36 4.56 -16.17
N ARG A 71 0.50 3.81 -17.28
CA ARG A 71 0.00 2.44 -17.39
C ARG A 71 0.63 1.52 -16.34
N PHE A 72 1.89 1.73 -15.97
CA PHE A 72 2.54 0.99 -14.89
C PHE A 72 1.91 1.35 -13.55
N PHE A 73 1.79 2.64 -13.22
CA PHE A 73 1.19 3.08 -11.95
C PHE A 73 -0.28 2.66 -11.80
N ASN A 74 -1.05 2.67 -12.89
CA ASN A 74 -2.42 2.16 -12.88
C ASN A 74 -2.49 0.65 -12.60
N ARG A 75 -1.53 -0.15 -13.10
CA ARG A 75 -1.42 -1.57 -12.72
C ARG A 75 -1.03 -1.74 -11.25
N VAL A 76 -0.08 -0.95 -10.76
CA VAL A 76 0.34 -0.98 -9.35
C VAL A 76 -0.83 -0.65 -8.42
N ARG A 77 -1.55 0.44 -8.70
CA ARG A 77 -2.77 0.83 -7.99
C ARG A 77 -3.81 -0.28 -8.02
N GLY A 78 -4.09 -0.84 -9.20
CA GLY A 78 -4.97 -1.99 -9.35
C GLY A 78 -4.56 -3.17 -8.47
N GLY A 79 -3.26 -3.49 -8.43
CA GLY A 79 -2.71 -4.54 -7.59
C GLY A 79 -2.94 -4.30 -6.09
N PHE A 80 -2.74 -3.08 -5.60
CA PHE A 80 -3.05 -2.73 -4.22
C PHE A 80 -4.54 -2.87 -3.89
N LEU A 81 -5.43 -2.48 -4.81
CA LEU A 81 -6.87 -2.62 -4.64
C LEU A 81 -7.33 -4.09 -4.71
N GLU A 82 -6.66 -4.95 -5.49
CA GLU A 82 -6.91 -6.39 -5.47
C GLU A 82 -6.47 -7.01 -4.14
N ILE A 83 -5.31 -6.61 -3.61
CA ILE A 83 -4.84 -7.05 -2.28
C ILE A 83 -5.83 -6.64 -1.19
N SER A 84 -6.32 -5.39 -1.21
CA SER A 84 -7.27 -4.92 -0.19
C SER A 84 -8.62 -5.64 -0.25
N ARG A 85 -9.10 -5.97 -1.46
CA ARG A 85 -10.30 -6.79 -1.65
C ARG A 85 -10.12 -8.23 -1.17
N GLY A 86 -8.93 -8.80 -1.35
CA GLY A 86 -8.60 -10.14 -0.89
C GLY A 86 -8.39 -10.25 0.62
N GLU A 87 -7.96 -9.16 1.27
CA GLU A 87 -7.58 -9.15 2.69
C GLU A 87 -8.20 -7.97 3.49
N PRO A 88 -9.53 -7.80 3.47
CA PRO A 88 -10.21 -6.63 4.04
C PRO A 88 -10.10 -6.52 5.56
N GLU A 89 -9.77 -7.61 6.24
CA GLU A 89 -9.58 -7.65 7.70
C GLU A 89 -8.27 -6.99 8.16
N ARG A 90 -7.26 -6.91 7.27
CA ARG A 90 -5.97 -6.28 7.58
C ARG A 90 -5.69 -5.04 6.76
N VAL A 91 -6.26 -4.89 5.56
CA VAL A 91 -5.98 -3.76 4.67
C VAL A 91 -7.15 -2.80 4.69
N VAL A 92 -6.89 -1.57 5.15
CA VAL A 92 -7.88 -0.48 5.13
C VAL A 92 -7.48 0.51 4.05
N VAL A 93 -8.42 0.79 3.13
CA VAL A 93 -8.24 1.78 2.07
C VAL A 93 -8.73 3.13 2.55
N ILE A 94 -7.91 4.16 2.36
CA ILE A 94 -8.24 5.57 2.64
C ILE A 94 -8.15 6.34 1.33
N ASP A 95 -9.11 7.23 1.08
CA ASP A 95 -9.10 8.07 -0.12
C ASP A 95 -7.98 9.11 -0.01
N GLY A 96 -6.93 8.90 -0.78
CA GLY A 96 -5.77 9.77 -0.84
C GLY A 96 -6.05 11.09 -1.54
N LYS A 97 -7.22 11.34 -2.14
CA LYS A 97 -7.55 12.63 -2.77
C LYS A 97 -7.96 13.71 -1.78
N ASN A 98 -8.37 13.33 -0.58
CA ASN A 98 -8.76 14.24 0.49
C ASN A 98 -7.56 15.10 0.96
N SER A 99 -7.87 16.09 1.81
CA SER A 99 -6.85 16.92 2.47
C SER A 99 -5.98 16.08 3.42
N ILE A 100 -4.80 16.58 3.76
CA ILE A 100 -3.89 15.87 4.68
C ILE A 100 -4.52 15.72 6.07
N GLU A 101 -5.32 16.70 6.50
CA GLU A 101 -6.04 16.69 7.77
C GLU A 101 -7.11 15.60 7.82
N GLU A 102 -7.90 15.46 6.74
CA GLU A 102 -8.92 14.42 6.61
C GLU A 102 -8.29 13.02 6.59
N ILE A 103 -7.29 12.82 5.73
CA ILE A 103 -6.54 11.55 5.64
C ILE A 103 -5.95 11.19 7.01
N PHE A 104 -5.32 12.15 7.70
CA PHE A 104 -4.75 11.92 9.02
C PHE A 104 -5.81 11.54 10.06
N GLY A 105 -6.98 12.18 10.02
CA GLY A 105 -8.13 11.82 10.85
C GLY A 105 -8.57 10.37 10.65
N GLU A 106 -8.77 9.98 9.39
CA GLU A 106 -9.16 8.61 9.03
C GLU A 106 -8.13 7.56 9.48
N VAL A 107 -6.83 7.82 9.25
CA VAL A 107 -5.75 6.95 9.72
C VAL A 107 -5.79 6.79 11.23
N LYS A 108 -5.96 7.90 11.97
CA LYS A 108 -6.00 7.90 13.44
C LYS A 108 -7.15 7.08 13.97
N ASP A 109 -8.32 7.16 13.34
CA ASP A 109 -9.49 6.40 13.75
C ASP A 109 -9.35 4.91 13.45
N CYS A 110 -8.73 4.56 12.31
CA CYS A 110 -8.35 3.17 12.01
C CYS A 110 -7.40 2.60 13.06
N LEU A 111 -6.37 3.36 13.46
CA LEU A 111 -5.42 2.97 14.49
C LEU A 111 -6.08 2.83 15.86
N ARG A 112 -6.94 3.76 16.27
CA ARG A 112 -7.69 3.67 17.54
C ARG A 112 -8.53 2.39 17.60
N LYS A 113 -9.25 2.08 16.52
CA LYS A 113 -10.06 0.87 16.41
C LYS A 113 -9.21 -0.38 16.52
N LYS A 114 -8.07 -0.45 15.82
CA LYS A 114 -7.18 -1.62 15.83
C LYS A 114 -6.49 -1.82 17.17
N LEU A 115 -5.98 -0.73 17.77
CA LEU A 115 -5.28 -0.75 19.05
C LEU A 115 -6.22 -0.78 20.26
N LYS A 116 -7.54 -0.66 20.03
CA LYS A 116 -8.58 -0.58 21.07
C LYS A 116 -8.32 0.55 22.07
N ILE A 117 -7.81 1.68 21.58
CA ILE A 117 -7.56 2.89 22.37
C ILE A 117 -8.83 3.73 22.36
N LYS A 118 -9.32 4.09 23.56
CA LYS A 118 -10.47 4.98 23.75
C LYS A 118 -10.16 6.42 23.35
#